data_AF-A0A5M9JJ95-F1
#
_entry.id   AF-A0A5M9JJ95-F1
#
_cell.length_a   1.000
_cell.length_b   1.000
_cell.length_c   1.000
_cell.angle_alpha   90.00
_cell.angle_beta   90.00
_cell.angle_gamma   90.00
#
_symmetry.space_group_name_H-M   'P 1'
#
loop_
_entity.id
_entity.type
_entity.pdbx_description
1 polymer ?
#
loop_
_entity_poly.entity_id
_entity_poly.type
_entity_poly.pdbx_seq_one_letter_code
_entity_poly.pdbx_strand_id
1 'polypeptide(L)'
;MLRTATFRAPLPRAMARTFTTSTFPANAINITSKSATRVLNGASSPYKLKGFQSSFPRLQRNFHATAYNMAETRTESDAFGNVEVPADKYWGAQTERSLENFKINQPQDRMPPPIIKAFGILKGAAATVNMKFGLDPKLGKAIQEAAKEVADLKLIDHFPLVVWQTGSGTQSNMNANEVISNRAIEILGGKMGSKKPVHPNDHVNMSASSNDTFPTVMHIAAVLEIENDLLPATKSLRDALQAKVDEFESKNIIKIGRTHLQDATPLTLAQEFSGYVAQLDYGIERVESSLPHLRLLAQGGTAVGTGINTFKGFAEAIAEEVTKMTGTQFTTAPNKFEALAAHDAIVQASGSLTTLASSLFQDRPRHSLPWIWPSMRSWGTCSA
;
A
#
# COMPACT_ATOMS: atom_id res chain seq x y z
N MET A 1 17.69 69.92 0.34
CA MET A 1 18.86 69.06 0.02
C MET A 1 18.59 67.66 0.55
N LEU A 2 18.98 66.63 -0.22
CA LEU A 2 18.90 65.17 0.04
C LEU A 2 17.47 64.58 0.03
N ARG A 3 16.95 64.05 -1.09
CA ARG A 3 17.25 62.80 -1.84
C ARG A 3 17.13 61.52 -1.00
N THR A 4 16.04 60.78 -1.24
CA THR A 4 16.05 59.31 -1.33
C THR A 4 15.07 58.89 -2.42
N ALA A 5 15.61 58.31 -3.50
CA ALA A 5 14.87 57.83 -4.66
C ALA A 5 14.45 56.37 -4.43
N THR A 6 13.16 56.08 -4.50
CA THR A 6 12.62 54.73 -4.63
C THR A 6 12.34 54.45 -6.10
N PHE A 7 13.18 53.64 -6.73
CA PHE A 7 12.92 53.08 -8.06
C PHE A 7 11.92 51.93 -7.93
N ARG A 8 10.69 52.13 -8.44
CA ARG A 8 9.70 51.08 -8.69
C ARG A 8 9.90 50.59 -10.12
N ALA A 9 10.37 49.35 -10.29
CA ALA A 9 10.39 48.68 -11.59
C ALA A 9 8.97 48.19 -11.95
N PRO A 10 8.49 48.37 -13.19
CA PRO A 10 7.20 47.84 -13.61
C PRO A 10 7.33 46.36 -14.01
N LEU A 11 6.45 45.53 -13.43
CA LEU A 11 6.24 44.13 -13.82
C LEU A 11 5.70 44.07 -15.27
N PRO A 12 6.23 43.18 -16.14
CA PRO A 12 5.67 43.00 -17.47
C PRO A 12 4.32 42.29 -17.42
N ARG A 13 3.38 42.84 -18.19
CA ARG A 13 2.00 42.38 -18.39
C ARG A 13 1.94 40.89 -18.75
N ALA A 14 1.13 40.14 -18.01
CA ALA A 14 0.65 38.83 -18.40
C ALA A 14 -0.16 38.92 -19.70
N MET A 15 0.26 38.22 -20.75
CA MET A 15 -0.59 37.95 -21.91
C MET A 15 -1.65 36.92 -21.51
N ALA A 16 -2.89 37.39 -21.38
CA ALA A 16 -4.06 36.53 -21.30
C ALA A 16 -4.17 35.74 -22.62
N ARG A 17 -3.92 34.43 -22.56
CA ARG A 17 -4.32 33.50 -23.62
C ARG A 17 -5.82 33.23 -23.47
N THR A 18 -6.58 33.70 -24.45
CA THR A 18 -7.99 33.43 -24.65
C THR A 18 -8.19 31.92 -24.83
N PHE A 19 -8.86 31.27 -23.89
CA PHE A 19 -9.39 29.92 -24.08
C PHE A 19 -10.64 30.02 -24.95
N THR A 20 -10.54 29.66 -26.22
CA THR A 20 -11.72 29.43 -27.06
C THR A 20 -12.31 28.07 -26.73
N THR A 21 -13.41 28.06 -26.00
CA THR A 21 -14.26 26.90 -25.79
C THR A 21 -15.00 26.57 -27.09
N SER A 22 -14.56 25.54 -27.81
CA SER A 22 -15.34 24.96 -28.90
C SER A 22 -16.40 24.03 -28.32
N THR A 23 -17.65 24.49 -28.32
CA THR A 23 -18.83 23.68 -28.03
C THR A 23 -19.09 22.70 -29.18
N PHE A 24 -18.92 21.40 -28.93
CA PHE A 24 -19.40 20.34 -29.81
C PHE A 24 -20.87 20.03 -29.48
N PRO A 25 -21.76 19.85 -30.48
CA PRO A 25 -23.14 19.47 -30.21
C PRO A 25 -23.24 17.97 -29.90
N ALA A 26 -23.97 17.65 -28.83
CA ALA A 26 -24.33 16.30 -28.45
C ALA A 26 -25.41 15.75 -29.40
N ASN A 27 -25.06 14.75 -30.22
CA ASN A 27 -26.03 13.94 -30.95
C ASN A 27 -26.34 12.68 -30.15
N ALA A 28 -27.55 12.65 -29.57
CA ALA A 28 -28.15 11.46 -28.98
C ALA A 28 -28.60 10.51 -30.10
N ILE A 29 -28.04 9.29 -30.13
CA ILE A 29 -28.49 8.21 -31.00
C ILE A 29 -29.36 7.28 -30.13
N ASN A 30 -30.68 7.36 -30.33
CA ASN A 30 -31.65 6.39 -29.83
C ASN A 30 -31.79 5.26 -30.86
N ILE A 31 -31.35 4.04 -30.51
CA ILE A 31 -31.62 2.82 -31.30
C ILE A 31 -32.72 2.04 -30.59
N THR A 32 -33.94 2.15 -31.10
CA THR A 32 -35.06 1.25 -30.81
C THR A 32 -35.07 0.10 -31.82
N SER A 33 -34.81 -1.14 -31.40
CA SER A 33 -35.00 -2.32 -32.26
C SER A 33 -36.43 -2.85 -32.15
N LYS A 34 -37.24 -2.60 -33.18
CA LYS A 34 -38.52 -3.30 -33.40
C LYS A 34 -38.23 -4.62 -34.12
N SER A 35 -38.56 -5.74 -33.47
CA SER A 35 -38.50 -7.08 -34.08
C SER A 35 -39.70 -7.27 -35.01
N ALA A 36 -39.44 -7.57 -36.28
CA ALA A 36 -40.44 -7.87 -37.29
C ALA A 36 -40.66 -9.40 -37.36
N THR A 37 -41.88 -9.81 -37.06
CA THR A 37 -42.38 -11.19 -37.18
C THR A 37 -42.59 -11.55 -38.65
N ARG A 38 -41.97 -12.62 -39.14
CA ARG A 38 -42.27 -13.20 -40.46
C ARG A 38 -43.00 -14.53 -40.28
N VAL A 39 -44.24 -14.55 -40.75
CA VAL A 39 -45.15 -15.69 -40.80
C VAL A 39 -44.71 -16.65 -41.92
N LEU A 40 -44.71 -17.96 -41.64
CA LEU A 40 -44.69 -19.02 -42.64
C LEU A 40 -45.87 -19.97 -42.37
N ASN A 41 -46.78 -20.04 -43.34
CA ASN A 41 -47.82 -21.06 -43.45
C ASN A 41 -47.35 -22.13 -44.43
N GLY A 42 -47.57 -23.41 -44.11
CA GLY A 42 -47.32 -24.50 -45.05
C GLY A 42 -47.65 -25.91 -44.52
N ALA A 43 -48.86 -26.37 -44.89
CA ALA A 43 -49.28 -27.74 -45.15
C ALA A 43 -49.37 -28.80 -44.01
N SER A 44 -50.59 -29.32 -43.87
CA SER A 44 -50.99 -30.49 -43.09
C SER A 44 -50.76 -31.80 -43.88
N SER A 45 -50.29 -32.84 -43.20
CA SER A 45 -50.37 -34.23 -43.66
C SER A 45 -50.60 -35.16 -42.46
N PRO A 46 -51.46 -36.20 -42.58
CA PRO A 46 -51.94 -36.96 -41.43
C PRO A 46 -51.21 -38.31 -41.31
N TYR A 47 -50.30 -38.43 -40.34
CA TYR A 47 -49.82 -39.75 -39.91
C TYR A 47 -49.80 -39.83 -38.38
N LYS A 48 -50.71 -40.65 -37.84
CA LYS A 48 -50.71 -41.09 -36.44
C LYS A 48 -49.54 -42.05 -36.23
N LEU A 49 -48.55 -41.63 -35.44
CA LEU A 49 -47.53 -42.52 -34.89
C LEU A 49 -47.83 -42.85 -33.43
N LYS A 50 -47.74 -44.15 -33.13
CA LYS A 50 -48.02 -44.80 -31.85
C LYS A 50 -47.13 -44.25 -30.74
N GLY A 51 -47.71 -44.12 -29.55
CA GLY A 51 -47.04 -43.61 -28.35
C GLY A 51 -45.85 -44.47 -27.93
N PHE A 52 -44.70 -43.83 -27.81
CA PHE A 52 -43.56 -44.31 -27.04
C PHE A 52 -43.62 -43.60 -25.68
N GLN A 53 -43.95 -44.33 -24.61
CA GLN A 53 -43.73 -43.84 -23.26
C GLN A 53 -42.22 -43.82 -23.01
N SER A 54 -41.61 -42.64 -23.09
CA SER A 54 -40.27 -42.42 -22.57
C SER A 54 -40.39 -42.05 -21.08
N SER A 55 -40.06 -43.01 -20.23
CA SER A 55 -39.79 -42.79 -18.81
C SER A 55 -38.44 -42.07 -18.68
N PHE A 56 -38.46 -40.75 -18.83
CA PHE A 56 -37.34 -39.92 -18.40
C PHE A 56 -37.40 -39.76 -16.88
N PRO A 57 -36.34 -40.11 -16.12
CA PRO A 57 -36.31 -39.81 -14.70
C PRO A 57 -36.36 -38.29 -14.53
N ARG A 58 -37.42 -37.83 -13.87
CA ARG A 58 -37.56 -36.43 -13.46
C ARG A 58 -36.47 -36.17 -12.43
N LEU A 59 -35.31 -35.70 -12.88
CA LEU A 59 -34.30 -35.09 -12.01
C LEU A 59 -34.98 -33.91 -11.33
N GLN A 60 -35.49 -34.13 -10.12
CA GLN A 60 -35.76 -33.05 -9.20
C GLN A 60 -34.44 -32.31 -9.05
N ARG A 61 -34.36 -31.14 -9.70
CA ARG A 61 -33.38 -30.13 -9.31
C ARG A 61 -33.74 -29.77 -7.88
N ASN A 62 -33.11 -30.47 -6.94
CA ASN A 62 -32.96 -29.96 -5.59
C ASN A 62 -32.22 -28.63 -5.76
N PHE A 63 -32.97 -27.54 -5.66
CA PHE A 63 -32.38 -26.27 -5.29
C PHE A 63 -31.82 -26.52 -3.89
N HIS A 64 -30.57 -26.98 -3.81
CA HIS A 64 -29.75 -26.72 -2.66
C HIS A 64 -29.60 -25.21 -2.64
N ALA A 65 -30.53 -24.53 -1.97
CA ALA A 65 -30.18 -23.30 -1.31
C ALA A 65 -29.02 -23.69 -0.40
N THR A 66 -27.80 -23.40 -0.84
CA THR A 66 -26.72 -23.16 0.10
C THR A 66 -27.28 -22.08 1.02
N ALA A 67 -27.77 -22.50 2.18
CA ALA A 67 -27.92 -21.60 3.29
C ALA A 67 -26.53 -20.98 3.42
N TYR A 68 -26.41 -19.70 3.03
CA TYR A 68 -25.41 -18.86 3.63
C TYR A 68 -25.68 -19.04 5.12
N ASN A 69 -24.84 -19.82 5.82
CA ASN A 69 -24.77 -19.70 7.25
C ASN A 69 -24.53 -18.20 7.46
N MET A 70 -25.56 -17.47 7.89
CA MET A 70 -25.35 -16.12 8.37
C MET A 70 -24.29 -16.29 9.46
N ALA A 71 -23.09 -15.76 9.20
CA ALA A 71 -22.05 -15.78 10.20
C ALA A 71 -22.67 -15.23 11.48
N GLU A 72 -22.50 -15.93 12.60
CA GLU A 72 -22.95 -15.42 13.89
C GLU A 72 -22.43 -13.99 14.04
N THR A 73 -23.25 -13.05 14.50
CA THR A 73 -22.85 -11.67 14.69
C THR A 73 -22.69 -11.35 16.17
N ARG A 74 -21.90 -10.32 16.44
CA ARG A 74 -21.69 -9.70 17.73
C ARG A 74 -22.07 -8.23 17.62
N THR A 75 -22.96 -7.78 18.50
CA THR A 75 -23.27 -6.36 18.62
C THR A 75 -22.08 -5.59 19.19
N GLU A 76 -21.62 -4.60 18.45
CA GLU A 76 -20.66 -3.57 18.88
C GLU A 76 -21.37 -2.21 18.93
N SER A 77 -20.78 -1.26 19.65
CA SER A 77 -21.33 0.10 19.77
C SER A 77 -20.26 1.17 19.65
N ASP A 78 -20.65 2.30 19.08
CA ASP A 78 -19.91 3.57 19.06
C ASP A 78 -20.86 4.74 19.36
N ALA A 79 -20.39 5.98 19.18
CA ALA A 79 -21.21 7.18 19.43
C ALA A 79 -22.45 7.29 18.53
N PHE A 80 -22.50 6.58 17.39
CA PHE A 80 -23.66 6.55 16.48
C PHE A 80 -24.64 5.42 16.80
N GLY A 81 -24.35 4.60 17.81
CA GLY A 81 -25.20 3.52 18.28
C GLY A 81 -24.64 2.14 17.98
N ASN A 82 -25.52 1.14 17.94
CA ASN A 82 -25.13 -0.25 17.75
C ASN A 82 -24.89 -0.59 16.26
N VAL A 83 -24.06 -1.60 16.01
CA VAL A 83 -23.82 -2.21 14.71
C VAL A 83 -23.46 -3.68 14.90
N GLU A 84 -23.88 -4.53 13.97
CA GLU A 84 -23.61 -5.97 14.01
C GLU A 84 -22.32 -6.28 13.26
N VAL A 85 -21.38 -6.94 13.94
CA VAL A 85 -20.07 -7.32 13.41
C VAL A 85 -19.97 -8.85 13.35
N PRO A 86 -19.38 -9.47 12.32
CA PRO A 86 -19.16 -10.92 12.32
C PRO A 86 -18.41 -11.39 13.58
N ALA A 87 -18.93 -12.44 14.24
CA ALA A 87 -18.45 -12.91 15.53
C ALA A 87 -17.03 -13.52 15.45
N ASP A 88 -16.64 -14.02 14.27
CA ASP A 88 -15.31 -14.53 13.96
C ASP A 88 -14.28 -13.41 13.67
N LYS A 89 -14.67 -12.14 13.79
CA LYS A 89 -13.80 -10.99 13.50
C LYS A 89 -13.54 -10.12 14.73
N TYR A 90 -12.26 -9.75 14.90
CA TYR A 90 -11.80 -8.92 16.02
C TYR A 90 -12.05 -7.41 15.83
N TRP A 91 -12.40 -6.91 14.64
CA TRP A 91 -12.69 -5.49 14.50
C TRP A 91 -13.99 -5.09 15.21
N GLY A 92 -14.25 -3.80 15.35
CA GLY A 92 -15.37 -3.26 16.11
C GLY A 92 -16.28 -2.36 15.28
N ALA A 93 -17.04 -1.52 15.99
CA ALA A 93 -18.10 -0.72 15.40
C ALA A 93 -17.60 0.27 14.32
N GLN A 94 -16.48 0.96 14.57
CA GLN A 94 -16.01 1.99 13.63
C GLN A 94 -15.47 1.37 12.35
N THR A 95 -14.81 0.21 12.45
CA THR A 95 -14.36 -0.54 11.28
C THR A 95 -15.54 -1.04 10.46
N GLU A 96 -16.57 -1.60 11.10
CA GLU A 96 -17.76 -2.09 10.39
C GLU A 96 -18.48 -0.97 9.65
N ARG A 97 -18.73 0.17 10.32
CA ARG A 97 -19.32 1.36 9.67
C ARG A 97 -18.45 1.87 8.53
N SER A 98 -17.12 1.86 8.68
CA SER A 98 -16.22 2.27 7.60
C SER A 98 -16.33 1.35 6.40
N LEU A 99 -16.47 0.04 6.62
CA LEU A 99 -16.66 -0.95 5.58
C LEU A 99 -17.97 -0.71 4.81
N GLU A 100 -19.04 -0.34 5.53
CA GLU A 100 -20.32 0.02 4.93
C GLU A 100 -20.28 1.32 4.13
N ASN A 101 -19.52 2.31 4.59
CA ASN A 101 -19.45 3.65 4.00
C ASN A 101 -18.47 3.74 2.82
N PHE A 102 -17.35 3.02 2.85
CA PHE A 102 -16.27 3.09 1.86
C PHE A 102 -16.19 1.82 0.99
N LYS A 103 -17.23 1.58 0.21
CA LYS A 103 -17.35 0.44 -0.73
C LYS A 103 -16.68 0.74 -2.08
N ILE A 104 -15.37 1.01 -2.06
CA ILE A 104 -14.60 1.44 -3.24
C ILE A 104 -13.53 0.40 -3.58
N ASN A 105 -13.59 -0.17 -4.79
CA ASN A 105 -12.61 -1.13 -5.34
C ASN A 105 -12.21 -2.29 -4.41
N GLN A 106 -13.20 -2.86 -3.71
CA GLN A 106 -13.00 -4.01 -2.83
C GLN A 106 -13.10 -5.34 -3.60
N PRO A 107 -12.30 -6.36 -3.24
CA PRO A 107 -11.29 -6.38 -2.17
C PRO A 107 -9.86 -5.95 -2.59
N GLN A 108 -9.66 -5.42 -3.79
CA GLN A 108 -8.34 -5.22 -4.41
C GLN A 108 -7.50 -4.14 -3.71
N ASP A 109 -8.10 -3.01 -3.37
CA ASP A 109 -7.38 -1.85 -2.83
C ASP A 109 -7.44 -1.78 -1.30
N ARG A 110 -7.27 -2.92 -0.62
CA ARG A 110 -7.13 -2.97 0.84
C ARG A 110 -5.82 -2.35 1.30
N MET A 111 -5.77 -1.96 2.57
CA MET A 111 -4.53 -1.45 3.17
C MET A 111 -3.39 -2.47 2.99
N PRO A 112 -2.20 -2.04 2.51
CA PRO A 112 -1.08 -2.94 2.28
C PRO A 112 -0.64 -3.65 3.58
N PRO A 113 -0.24 -4.94 3.52
CA PRO A 113 0.28 -5.65 4.68
C PRO A 113 1.40 -4.92 5.45
N PRO A 114 2.36 -4.23 4.80
CA PRO A 114 3.39 -3.47 5.52
C PRO A 114 2.84 -2.38 6.45
N ILE A 115 1.72 -1.73 6.07
CA ILE A 115 1.03 -0.74 6.90
C ILE A 115 0.41 -1.41 8.13
N ILE A 116 -0.22 -2.57 7.95
CA ILE A 116 -0.83 -3.34 9.06
C ILE A 116 0.26 -3.82 10.03
N LYS A 117 1.38 -4.32 9.51
CA LYS A 117 2.56 -4.68 10.31
C LYS A 117 3.08 -3.49 11.12
N ALA A 118 3.22 -2.33 10.49
CA ALA A 118 3.68 -1.12 11.15
C ALA A 118 2.70 -0.61 12.23
N PHE A 119 1.39 -0.79 12.05
CA PHE A 119 0.42 -0.56 13.13
C PHE A 119 0.68 -1.46 14.34
N GLY A 120 0.89 -2.76 14.13
CA GLY A 120 1.21 -3.69 15.21
C GLY A 120 2.47 -3.27 15.98
N ILE A 121 3.53 -2.88 15.26
CA ILE A 121 4.78 -2.39 15.86
C ILE A 121 4.52 -1.14 16.72
N LEU A 122 3.86 -0.13 16.14
CA LEU A 122 3.64 1.15 16.82
C LEU A 122 2.73 1.00 18.04
N LYS A 123 1.66 0.20 17.95
CA LYS A 123 0.74 -0.01 19.08
C LYS A 123 1.38 -0.83 20.19
N GLY A 124 2.24 -1.81 19.85
CA GLY A 124 3.06 -2.53 20.81
C GLY A 124 4.03 -1.60 21.54
N ALA A 125 4.75 -0.75 20.80
CA ALA A 125 5.65 0.25 21.36
C ALA A 125 4.91 1.25 22.26
N ALA A 126 3.74 1.74 21.83
CA ALA A 126 2.90 2.63 22.60
C ALA A 126 2.43 2.01 23.92
N ALA A 127 2.06 0.73 23.92
CA ALA A 127 1.73 0.02 25.15
C ALA A 127 2.95 -0.08 26.10
N THR A 128 4.15 -0.37 25.58
CA THR A 128 5.39 -0.38 26.39
C THR A 128 5.61 0.96 27.07
N VAL A 129 5.51 2.05 26.31
CA VAL A 129 5.77 3.40 26.81
C VAL A 129 4.68 3.83 27.79
N ASN A 130 3.41 3.63 27.46
CA ASN A 130 2.29 4.03 28.31
C ASN A 130 2.23 3.27 29.64
N MET A 131 2.78 2.06 29.75
CA MET A 131 2.92 1.38 31.05
C MET A 131 3.80 2.17 32.04
N LYS A 132 4.73 2.99 31.54
CA LYS A 132 5.54 3.91 32.37
C LYS A 132 4.75 5.16 32.79
N PHE A 133 3.62 5.44 32.14
CA PHE A 133 2.81 6.65 32.32
C PHE A 133 1.37 6.37 32.77
N GLY A 134 1.11 5.20 33.34
CA GLY A 134 -0.15 4.90 34.04
C GLY A 134 -1.06 3.88 33.36
N LEU A 135 -0.69 3.32 32.21
CA LEU A 135 -1.39 2.14 31.68
C LEU A 135 -1.13 0.94 32.60
N ASP A 136 -2.20 0.27 33.04
CA ASP A 136 -2.09 -0.93 33.87
C ASP A 136 -1.18 -1.98 33.19
N PRO A 137 -0.15 -2.50 33.89
CA PRO A 137 0.80 -3.43 33.29
C PRO A 137 0.19 -4.75 32.78
N LYS A 138 -0.91 -5.22 33.37
CA LYS A 138 -1.59 -6.44 32.92
C LYS A 138 -2.30 -6.16 31.59
N LEU A 139 -2.96 -5.01 31.45
CA LEU A 139 -3.55 -4.58 30.17
C LEU A 139 -2.46 -4.32 29.12
N GLY A 140 -1.40 -3.61 29.50
CA GLY A 140 -0.28 -3.30 28.59
C GLY A 140 0.37 -4.55 28.00
N LYS A 141 0.61 -5.59 28.80
CA LYS A 141 1.15 -6.87 28.32
C LYS A 141 0.21 -7.58 27.34
N ALA A 142 -1.08 -7.61 27.61
CA ALA A 142 -2.05 -8.21 26.68
C ALA A 142 -2.15 -7.44 25.36
N ILE A 143 -2.07 -6.10 25.41
CA ILE A 143 -2.01 -5.24 24.22
C ILE A 143 -0.73 -5.51 23.43
N GLN A 144 0.42 -5.64 24.08
CA GLN A 144 1.70 -5.97 23.42
C GLN A 144 1.63 -7.33 22.71
N GLU A 145 1.05 -8.35 23.35
CA GLU A 145 0.88 -9.68 22.76
C GLU A 145 -0.02 -9.63 21.51
N ALA A 146 -1.19 -9.01 21.61
CA ALA A 146 -2.09 -8.82 20.47
C ALA A 146 -1.48 -7.98 19.35
N ALA A 147 -0.79 -6.88 19.69
CA ALA A 147 -0.10 -6.03 18.73
C ALA A 147 1.05 -6.75 18.03
N LYS A 148 1.73 -7.68 18.71
CA LYS A 148 2.73 -8.56 18.10
C LYS A 148 2.09 -9.48 17.07
N GLU A 149 0.92 -10.06 17.33
CA GLU A 149 0.22 -10.88 16.33
C GLU A 149 -0.18 -10.08 15.08
N VAL A 150 -0.55 -8.81 15.25
CA VAL A 150 -0.75 -7.88 14.13
C VAL A 150 0.55 -7.59 13.39
N ALA A 151 1.65 -7.33 14.09
CA ALA A 151 2.97 -7.10 13.50
C ALA A 151 3.51 -8.32 12.74
N ASP A 152 3.21 -9.52 13.23
CA ASP A 152 3.52 -10.81 12.59
C ASP A 152 2.55 -11.14 11.43
N LEU A 153 1.58 -10.26 11.12
CA LEU A 153 0.54 -10.44 10.10
C LEU A 153 -0.39 -11.65 10.30
N LYS A 154 -0.44 -12.23 11.50
CA LYS A 154 -1.33 -13.36 11.83
C LYS A 154 -2.80 -12.99 11.81
N LEU A 155 -3.10 -11.71 12.01
CA LEU A 155 -4.45 -11.15 12.07
C LEU A 155 -4.84 -10.37 10.80
N ILE A 156 -4.16 -10.59 9.67
CA ILE A 156 -4.38 -9.83 8.42
C ILE A 156 -5.85 -9.84 7.96
N ASP A 157 -6.58 -10.94 8.16
CA ASP A 157 -7.99 -11.09 7.77
C ASP A 157 -8.97 -10.27 8.63
N HIS A 158 -8.45 -9.54 9.63
CA HIS A 158 -9.20 -8.61 10.47
C HIS A 158 -8.99 -7.14 10.10
N PHE A 159 -8.33 -6.87 8.97
CA PHE A 159 -8.11 -5.53 8.42
C PHE A 159 -8.76 -5.38 7.05
N PRO A 160 -10.10 -5.24 6.99
CA PRO A 160 -10.84 -5.27 5.73
C PRO A 160 -10.88 -3.94 4.98
N LEU A 161 -10.40 -2.85 5.60
CA LEU A 161 -10.57 -1.49 5.09
C LEU A 161 -9.71 -1.20 3.86
N VAL A 162 -10.24 -0.34 3.00
CA VAL A 162 -9.61 0.10 1.77
C VAL A 162 -8.71 1.31 1.96
N VAL A 163 -7.77 1.49 1.03
CA VAL A 163 -6.95 2.70 0.92
C VAL A 163 -7.83 3.95 0.77
N TRP A 164 -8.93 3.83 0.04
CA TRP A 164 -9.89 4.90 -0.26
C TRP A 164 -10.84 5.21 0.90
N GLN A 165 -10.28 5.71 2.00
CA GLN A 165 -11.01 6.09 3.22
C GLN A 165 -10.73 7.57 3.58
N THR A 166 -10.86 7.97 4.85
CA THR A 166 -10.45 9.34 5.24
C THR A 166 -8.97 9.59 4.96
N GLY A 167 -8.63 10.81 4.53
CA GLY A 167 -7.24 11.19 4.21
C GLY A 167 -6.28 11.14 5.40
N SER A 168 -6.79 11.22 6.63
CA SER A 168 -5.99 11.09 7.86
C SER A 168 -5.72 9.64 8.28
N GLY A 169 -6.30 8.65 7.58
CA GLY A 169 -6.16 7.23 7.94
C GLY A 169 -6.83 6.85 9.27
N THR A 170 -7.75 7.67 9.78
CA THR A 170 -8.41 7.45 11.08
C THR A 170 -9.12 6.11 11.15
N GLN A 171 -9.79 5.65 10.08
CA GLN A 171 -10.48 4.36 10.14
C GLN A 171 -9.51 3.18 10.23
N SER A 172 -8.36 3.19 9.54
CA SER A 172 -7.34 2.15 9.74
C SER A 172 -6.68 2.22 11.12
N ASN A 173 -6.47 3.42 11.68
CA ASN A 173 -6.01 3.54 13.07
C ASN A 173 -7.02 2.91 14.04
N MET A 174 -8.30 3.20 13.86
CA MET A 174 -9.36 2.60 14.69
C MET A 174 -9.52 1.11 14.45
N ASN A 175 -9.32 0.63 13.23
CA ASN A 175 -9.30 -0.80 12.93
C ASN A 175 -8.19 -1.52 13.70
N ALA A 176 -6.96 -0.97 13.72
CA ALA A 176 -5.88 -1.50 14.54
C ALA A 176 -6.23 -1.47 16.04
N ASN A 177 -6.79 -0.34 16.52
CA ASN A 177 -7.20 -0.20 17.91
C ASN A 177 -8.24 -1.25 18.32
N GLU A 178 -9.29 -1.44 17.52
CA GLU A 178 -10.39 -2.38 17.78
C GLU A 178 -9.92 -3.83 17.73
N VAL A 179 -9.15 -4.21 16.70
CA VAL A 179 -8.59 -5.57 16.57
C VAL A 179 -7.71 -5.92 17.76
N ILE A 180 -6.76 -5.05 18.09
CA ILE A 180 -5.83 -5.26 19.22
C ILE A 180 -6.61 -5.28 20.54
N SER A 181 -7.60 -4.41 20.71
CA SER A 181 -8.43 -4.38 21.91
C SER A 181 -9.21 -5.68 22.09
N ASN A 182 -9.91 -6.15 21.07
CA ASN A 182 -10.72 -7.38 21.18
C ASN A 182 -9.84 -8.62 21.34
N ARG A 183 -8.70 -8.69 20.66
CA ARG A 183 -7.74 -9.78 20.85
C ARG A 183 -7.15 -9.77 22.27
N ALA A 184 -6.79 -8.59 22.80
CA ALA A 184 -6.31 -8.48 24.18
C ALA A 184 -7.39 -8.82 25.22
N ILE A 185 -8.66 -8.49 24.97
CA ILE A 185 -9.79 -8.92 25.80
C ILE A 185 -9.88 -10.45 25.83
N GLU A 186 -9.78 -11.09 24.66
CA GLU A 186 -9.84 -12.55 24.56
C GLU A 186 -8.66 -13.23 25.28
N ILE A 187 -7.44 -12.72 25.13
CA ILE A 187 -6.25 -13.19 25.88
C ILE A 187 -6.49 -13.13 27.40
N LEU A 188 -7.21 -12.11 27.86
CA LEU A 188 -7.55 -11.92 29.27
C LEU A 188 -8.81 -12.69 29.72
N GLY A 189 -9.42 -13.50 28.85
CA GLY A 189 -10.63 -14.28 29.14
C GLY A 189 -11.91 -13.43 29.23
N GLY A 190 -11.89 -12.22 28.68
CA GLY A 190 -13.06 -11.35 28.63
C GLY A 190 -13.96 -11.61 27.42
N LYS A 191 -15.06 -10.85 27.31
CA LYS A 191 -16.00 -10.94 26.19
C LYS A 191 -15.70 -9.87 25.15
N MET A 192 -15.38 -10.27 23.91
CA MET A 192 -15.18 -9.35 22.78
C MET A 192 -16.37 -8.37 22.64
N GLY A 193 -16.07 -7.16 22.15
CA GLY A 193 -17.02 -6.05 21.96
C GLY A 193 -17.52 -5.36 23.22
N SER A 194 -17.22 -5.90 24.40
CA SER A 194 -17.52 -5.23 25.68
C SER A 194 -16.64 -3.99 25.92
N LYS A 195 -15.52 -3.87 25.19
CA LYS A 195 -14.45 -2.86 25.42
C LYS A 195 -13.90 -2.89 26.85
N LYS A 196 -14.01 -4.04 27.51
CA LYS A 196 -13.53 -4.30 28.87
C LYS A 196 -12.79 -5.65 28.91
N PRO A 197 -11.63 -5.71 29.59
CA PRO A 197 -10.98 -4.62 30.32
C PRO A 197 -10.14 -3.68 29.43
N VAL A 198 -9.92 -4.03 28.15
CA VAL A 198 -9.15 -3.21 27.21
C VAL A 198 -10.11 -2.38 26.35
N HIS A 199 -9.93 -1.06 26.29
CA HIS A 199 -10.74 -0.15 25.50
C HIS A 199 -9.93 0.34 24.30
N PRO A 200 -10.48 0.36 23.07
CA PRO A 200 -9.70 0.68 21.88
C PRO A 200 -9.17 2.12 21.89
N ASN A 201 -9.94 3.08 22.40
CA ASN A 201 -9.48 4.47 22.51
C ASN A 201 -8.64 4.71 23.78
N ASP A 202 -9.25 4.50 24.94
CA ASP A 202 -8.64 4.84 26.23
C ASP A 202 -7.39 4.04 26.60
N HIS A 203 -7.23 2.81 26.08
CA HIS A 203 -6.05 1.98 26.36
C HIS A 203 -5.15 1.81 25.13
N VAL A 204 -5.69 1.32 24.01
CA VAL A 204 -4.85 1.01 22.81
C VAL A 204 -4.41 2.30 22.07
N ASN A 205 -5.25 3.33 22.07
CA ASN A 205 -4.95 4.64 21.47
C ASN A 205 -4.52 5.69 22.51
N MET A 206 -4.16 5.27 23.73
CA MET A 206 -3.72 6.16 24.80
C MET A 206 -2.54 7.03 24.33
N SER A 207 -2.60 8.33 24.61
CA SER A 207 -1.56 9.32 24.30
C SER A 207 -1.29 9.55 22.79
N ALA A 208 -2.20 9.11 21.93
CA ALA A 208 -2.08 9.17 20.48
C ALA A 208 -3.29 9.82 19.80
N SER A 209 -3.10 10.25 18.55
CA SER A 209 -4.14 10.69 17.61
C SER A 209 -4.00 9.89 16.32
N SER A 210 -5.06 9.73 15.52
CA SER A 210 -4.87 9.21 14.17
C SER A 210 -3.91 10.06 13.35
N ASN A 211 -3.89 11.37 13.61
CA ASN A 211 -3.13 12.33 12.83
C ASN A 211 -1.62 12.17 13.00
N ASP A 212 -1.13 11.79 14.19
CA ASP A 212 0.28 11.47 14.40
C ASP A 212 0.59 9.97 14.29
N THR A 213 -0.41 9.10 14.47
CA THR A 213 -0.23 7.65 14.31
C THR A 213 -0.06 7.24 12.84
N PHE A 214 -0.94 7.68 11.94
CA PHE A 214 -0.91 7.20 10.55
C PHE A 214 0.38 7.62 9.81
N PRO A 215 0.86 8.88 9.90
CA PRO A 215 2.16 9.24 9.32
C PRO A 215 3.33 8.46 9.92
N THR A 216 3.30 8.19 11.23
CA THR A 216 4.31 7.34 11.88
C THR A 216 4.31 5.93 11.30
N VAL A 217 3.13 5.33 11.10
CA VAL A 217 2.98 4.01 10.48
C VAL A 217 3.48 4.01 9.04
N MET A 218 3.17 5.04 8.25
CA MET A 218 3.67 5.18 6.88
C MET A 218 5.20 5.16 6.82
N HIS A 219 5.84 5.92 7.73
CA HIS A 219 7.29 6.03 7.81
C HIS A 219 7.94 4.72 8.27
N ILE A 220 7.40 4.06 9.29
CA ILE A 220 7.88 2.74 9.75
C ILE A 220 7.79 1.72 8.61
N ALA A 221 6.64 1.64 7.92
CA ALA A 221 6.47 0.71 6.80
C ALA A 221 7.47 1.01 5.67
N ALA A 222 7.61 2.27 5.27
CA ALA A 222 8.53 2.65 4.19
C ALA A 222 9.99 2.28 4.49
N VAL A 223 10.49 2.57 5.71
CA VAL A 223 11.85 2.21 6.10
C VAL A 223 12.04 0.69 6.08
N LEU A 224 11.10 -0.06 6.66
CA LEU A 224 11.21 -1.53 6.72
C LEU A 224 11.20 -2.18 5.34
N GLU A 225 10.33 -1.74 4.43
CA GLU A 225 10.28 -2.29 3.07
C GLU A 225 11.52 -1.91 2.25
N ILE A 226 12.03 -0.68 2.43
CA ILE A 226 13.26 -0.24 1.74
C ILE A 226 14.46 -1.06 2.21
N GLU A 227 14.64 -1.22 3.52
CA GLU A 227 15.82 -1.87 4.09
C GLU A 227 15.80 -3.39 3.96
N ASN A 228 14.64 -4.03 4.11
CA ASN A 228 14.55 -5.50 4.15
C ASN A 228 14.32 -6.13 2.77
N ASP A 229 13.68 -5.42 1.84
CA ASP A 229 13.32 -5.99 0.54
C ASP A 229 14.01 -5.26 -0.61
N LEU A 230 13.78 -3.95 -0.77
CA LEU A 230 14.23 -3.21 -1.95
C LEU A 230 15.76 -3.13 -2.06
N LEU A 231 16.44 -2.67 -1.01
CA LEU A 231 17.89 -2.50 -1.03
C LEU A 231 18.62 -3.85 -1.18
N PRO A 232 18.25 -4.93 -0.48
CA PRO A 232 18.85 -6.25 -0.70
C PRO A 232 18.61 -6.78 -2.12
N ALA A 233 17.40 -6.63 -2.67
CA ALA A 233 17.11 -7.07 -4.04
C ALA A 233 17.93 -6.29 -5.08
N THR A 234 18.07 -4.97 -4.89
CA THR A 234 18.85 -4.11 -5.79
C THR A 234 20.35 -4.44 -5.71
N LYS A 235 20.88 -4.66 -4.50
CA LYS A 235 22.27 -5.09 -4.26
C LYS A 235 22.55 -6.45 -4.91
N SER A 236 21.63 -7.41 -4.75
CA SER A 236 21.74 -8.74 -5.39
C SER A 236 21.80 -8.66 -6.92
N LEU A 237 20.94 -7.85 -7.55
CA LEU A 237 21.00 -7.61 -9.00
C LEU A 237 22.32 -6.96 -9.41
N ARG A 238 22.76 -5.95 -8.67
CA ARG A 238 24.02 -5.24 -8.91
C ARG A 238 25.22 -6.18 -8.85
N ASP A 239 25.29 -7.04 -7.83
CA ASP A 239 26.38 -8.00 -7.67
C ASP A 239 26.38 -9.06 -8.78
N ALA A 240 25.20 -9.51 -9.21
CA ALA A 240 25.09 -10.42 -10.35
C ALA A 240 25.57 -9.78 -11.67
N LEU A 241 25.31 -8.49 -11.89
CA LEU A 241 25.85 -7.75 -13.03
C LEU A 241 27.35 -7.54 -12.91
N GLN A 242 27.87 -7.25 -11.72
CA GLN A 242 29.32 -7.12 -11.49
C GLN A 242 30.05 -8.44 -11.79
N ALA A 243 29.51 -9.58 -11.36
CA ALA A 243 30.09 -10.88 -11.72
C ALA A 243 30.14 -11.10 -13.25
N LYS A 244 29.18 -10.55 -14.01
CA LYS A 244 29.22 -10.58 -15.47
C LYS A 244 30.23 -9.60 -16.07
N VAL A 245 30.41 -8.43 -15.49
CA VAL A 245 31.50 -7.51 -15.86
C VAL A 245 32.84 -8.24 -15.74
N ASP A 246 33.11 -8.87 -14.60
CA ASP A 246 34.37 -9.59 -14.34
C ASP A 246 34.57 -10.76 -15.32
N GLU A 247 33.50 -11.53 -15.59
CA GLU A 247 33.53 -12.62 -16.57
C GLU A 247 33.86 -12.12 -17.97
N PHE A 248 33.22 -11.04 -18.43
CA PHE A 248 33.42 -10.49 -19.77
C PHE A 248 34.79 -9.83 -19.94
N GLU A 249 35.31 -9.21 -18.87
CA GLU A 249 36.63 -8.60 -18.84
C GLU A 249 37.70 -9.69 -18.93
N SER A 250 37.56 -10.79 -18.18
CA SER A 250 38.50 -11.93 -18.23
C SER A 250 38.63 -12.58 -19.62
N LYS A 251 37.54 -12.49 -20.40
CA LYS A 251 37.46 -13.00 -21.79
C LYS A 251 37.85 -11.95 -22.83
N ASN A 252 38.08 -10.70 -22.41
CA ASN A 252 38.34 -9.54 -23.26
C ASN A 252 37.39 -9.47 -24.48
N ILE A 253 36.07 -9.60 -24.22
CA ILE A 253 35.07 -9.62 -25.29
C ILE A 253 34.89 -8.22 -25.86
N ILE A 254 35.48 -7.96 -27.03
CA ILE A 254 35.32 -6.70 -27.77
C ILE A 254 34.04 -6.77 -28.62
N LYS A 255 33.21 -5.72 -28.55
CA LYS A 255 32.01 -5.57 -29.37
C LYS A 255 31.98 -4.22 -30.08
N ILE A 256 31.12 -4.12 -31.09
CA ILE A 256 30.81 -2.83 -31.74
C ILE A 256 29.94 -1.98 -30.81
N GLY A 257 30.30 -0.71 -30.66
CA GLY A 257 29.44 0.27 -29.98
C GLY A 257 28.26 0.67 -30.86
N ARG A 258 27.18 1.18 -30.25
CA ARG A 258 26.08 1.80 -30.98
C ARG A 258 25.67 3.13 -30.38
N THR A 259 25.67 4.18 -31.19
CA THR A 259 25.10 5.49 -30.85
C THR A 259 24.05 5.83 -31.91
N HIS A 260 22.89 6.35 -31.49
CA HIS A 260 21.73 6.50 -32.39
C HIS A 260 21.33 5.20 -33.12
N LEU A 261 21.60 4.04 -32.50
CA LEU A 261 21.43 2.70 -33.08
C LEU A 261 22.30 2.41 -34.32
N GLN A 262 23.27 3.27 -34.65
CA GLN A 262 24.24 3.08 -35.72
C GLN A 262 25.56 2.55 -35.17
N ASP A 263 26.33 1.85 -36.01
CA ASP A 263 27.64 1.33 -35.62
C ASP A 263 28.61 2.47 -35.25
N ALA A 264 29.35 2.26 -34.16
CA ALA A 264 30.31 3.21 -33.62
C ALA A 264 31.65 2.53 -33.30
N THR A 265 32.57 3.25 -32.65
CA THR A 265 33.86 2.68 -32.22
C THR A 265 33.68 1.53 -31.22
N PRO A 266 34.63 0.56 -31.16
CA PRO A 266 34.53 -0.58 -30.27
C PRO A 266 34.62 -0.22 -28.78
N LEU A 267 34.06 -1.10 -27.95
CA LEU A 267 34.21 -1.16 -26.50
C LEU A 267 34.16 -2.63 -26.04
N THR A 268 34.61 -2.93 -24.84
CA THR A 268 34.40 -4.28 -24.28
C THR A 268 32.96 -4.45 -23.80
N LEU A 269 32.45 -5.69 -23.83
CA LEU A 269 31.14 -5.99 -23.24
C LEU A 269 31.13 -5.71 -21.72
N ALA A 270 32.27 -5.85 -21.06
CA ALA A 270 32.46 -5.49 -19.65
C ALA A 270 32.27 -3.98 -19.43
N GLN A 271 32.83 -3.13 -20.30
CA GLN A 271 32.64 -1.67 -20.22
C GLN A 271 31.16 -1.29 -20.35
N GLU A 272 30.41 -1.92 -21.26
CA GLU A 272 28.96 -1.67 -21.38
C GLU A 272 28.21 -2.04 -20.09
N PHE A 273 28.47 -3.23 -19.53
CA PHE A 273 27.82 -3.70 -18.30
C PHE A 273 28.25 -2.91 -17.06
N SER A 274 29.47 -2.37 -17.05
CA SER A 274 29.95 -1.51 -15.96
C SER A 274 29.10 -0.24 -15.82
N GLY A 275 28.50 0.25 -16.92
CA GLY A 275 27.54 1.36 -16.88
C GLY A 275 26.27 0.99 -16.09
N TYR A 276 25.75 -0.22 -16.28
CA TYR A 276 24.57 -0.72 -15.56
C TYR A 276 24.86 -0.91 -14.07
N VAL A 277 26.04 -1.44 -13.72
CA VAL A 277 26.48 -1.55 -12.32
C VAL A 277 26.51 -0.17 -11.67
N ALA A 278 27.12 0.82 -12.32
CA ALA A 278 27.18 2.18 -11.81
C ALA A 278 25.79 2.82 -11.64
N GLN A 279 24.85 2.56 -12.56
CA GLN A 279 23.47 3.01 -12.43
C GLN A 279 22.78 2.46 -11.18
N LEU A 280 23.04 1.19 -10.84
CA LEU A 280 22.51 0.55 -9.64
C LEU A 280 23.19 1.03 -8.36
N ASP A 281 24.52 1.21 -8.36
CA ASP A 281 25.25 1.79 -7.23
C ASP A 281 24.71 3.18 -6.87
N TYR A 282 24.58 4.07 -7.85
CA TYR A 282 23.97 5.39 -7.62
C TYR A 282 22.48 5.32 -7.31
N GLY A 283 21.77 4.28 -7.79
CA GLY A 283 20.38 4.02 -7.43
C GLY A 283 20.24 3.70 -5.94
N ILE A 284 21.08 2.81 -5.43
CA ILE A 284 21.17 2.43 -4.01
C ILE A 284 21.48 3.65 -3.16
N GLU A 285 22.50 4.44 -3.52
CA GLU A 285 22.88 5.66 -2.80
C GLU A 285 21.71 6.65 -2.69
N ARG A 286 20.99 6.90 -3.79
CA ARG A 286 19.83 7.80 -3.80
C ARG A 286 18.69 7.31 -2.91
N VAL A 287 18.42 6.01 -2.90
CA VAL A 287 17.40 5.43 -2.03
C VAL A 287 17.83 5.54 -0.57
N GLU A 288 19.07 5.16 -0.25
CA GLU A 288 19.65 5.27 1.10
C GLU A 288 19.64 6.72 1.61
N SER A 289 19.86 7.72 0.73
CA SER A 289 19.81 9.14 1.09
C SER A 289 18.43 9.65 1.56
N SER A 290 17.35 8.92 1.27
CA SER A 290 15.99 9.25 1.71
C SER A 290 15.65 8.72 3.12
N LEU A 291 16.37 7.68 3.58
CA LEU A 291 16.11 7.03 4.87
C LEU A 291 16.22 7.97 6.08
N PRO A 292 17.17 8.92 6.17
CA PRO A 292 17.27 9.81 7.33
C PRO A 292 15.98 10.58 7.64
N HIS A 293 15.28 11.09 6.62
CA HIS A 293 14.02 11.81 6.82
C HIS A 293 12.84 10.86 7.05
N LEU A 294 12.84 9.68 6.43
CA LEU A 294 11.82 8.66 6.70
C LEU A 294 11.89 8.12 8.14
N ARG A 295 13.08 8.12 8.75
CA ARG A 295 13.26 7.69 10.16
C ARG A 295 12.73 8.69 11.19
N LEU A 296 12.33 9.90 10.77
CA LEU A 296 11.72 10.90 11.64
C LEU A 296 10.22 10.60 11.82
N LEU A 297 9.81 10.29 13.05
CA LEU A 297 8.46 9.88 13.38
C LEU A 297 7.60 11.04 13.90
N ALA A 298 6.35 11.10 13.45
CA ALA A 298 5.37 12.12 13.85
C ALA A 298 4.79 11.90 15.27
N GLN A 299 4.88 10.68 15.81
CA GLN A 299 4.25 10.32 17.08
C GLN A 299 4.62 11.29 18.21
N GLY A 300 3.61 11.69 18.99
CA GLY A 300 3.72 12.70 20.03
C GLY A 300 3.33 14.10 19.57
N GLY A 301 3.06 14.31 18.27
CA GLY A 301 2.43 15.53 17.76
C GLY A 301 0.93 15.62 18.05
N THR A 302 0.28 14.50 18.34
CA THR A 302 -1.16 14.33 18.60
C THR A 302 -2.04 14.94 17.51
N ALA A 303 -3.02 15.79 17.85
CA ALA A 303 -4.05 16.22 16.91
C ALA A 303 -3.53 17.20 15.84
N VAL A 304 -2.69 18.15 16.25
CA VAL A 304 -2.29 19.32 15.45
C VAL A 304 -0.80 19.67 15.54
N GLY A 305 0.01 18.83 16.19
CA GLY A 305 1.47 19.02 16.32
C GLY A 305 1.92 19.60 17.66
N THR A 306 1.00 20.01 18.53
CA THR A 306 1.33 20.62 19.82
C THR A 306 1.71 19.62 20.91
N GLY A 307 1.37 18.34 20.74
CA GLY A 307 1.55 17.32 21.78
C GLY A 307 0.58 17.46 22.95
N ILE A 308 -0.58 18.11 22.76
CA ILE A 308 -1.63 18.12 23.78
C ILE A 308 -2.14 16.69 24.05
N ASN A 309 -2.47 16.37 25.30
CA ASN A 309 -2.93 15.05 25.76
C ASN A 309 -1.90 13.92 25.61
N THR A 310 -0.61 14.24 25.59
CA THR A 310 0.48 13.26 25.71
C THR A 310 1.46 13.65 26.83
N PHE A 311 2.37 12.74 27.17
CA PHE A 311 3.36 12.98 28.23
C PHE A 311 4.63 13.62 27.68
N LYS A 312 5.29 14.46 28.48
CA LYS A 312 6.62 14.96 28.14
C LYS A 312 7.62 13.79 28.09
N GLY A 313 8.36 13.66 26.99
CA GLY A 313 9.26 12.53 26.75
C GLY A 313 8.61 11.33 26.05
N PHE A 314 7.28 11.37 25.81
CA PHE A 314 6.58 10.28 25.12
C PHE A 314 7.08 10.08 23.68
N ALA A 315 7.28 11.18 22.95
CA ALA A 315 7.68 11.14 21.55
C ALA A 315 9.05 10.48 21.35
N GLU A 316 10.01 10.81 22.23
CA GLU A 316 11.35 10.22 22.25
C GLU A 316 11.31 8.74 22.66
N ALA A 317 10.54 8.42 23.71
CA ALA A 317 10.41 7.05 24.21
C ALA A 317 9.75 6.11 23.17
N ILE A 318 8.79 6.61 22.40
CA ILE A 318 8.19 5.84 21.30
C ILE A 318 9.22 5.55 20.22
N ALA A 319 9.98 6.57 19.77
CA ALA A 319 10.97 6.37 18.72
C ALA A 319 12.07 5.38 19.14
N GLU A 320 12.49 5.43 20.41
CA GLU A 320 13.42 4.47 21.00
C GLU A 320 12.84 3.05 21.03
N GLU A 321 11.58 2.89 21.48
CA GLU A 321 10.96 1.56 21.56
C GLU A 321 10.69 0.98 20.15
N VAL A 322 10.26 1.79 19.19
CA VAL A 322 10.13 1.37 17.78
C VAL A 322 11.49 0.95 17.22
N THR A 323 12.55 1.70 17.52
CA THR A 323 13.94 1.34 17.13
C THR A 323 14.31 -0.04 17.67
N LYS A 324 14.05 -0.28 18.95
CA LYS A 324 14.34 -1.55 19.60
C LYS A 324 13.53 -2.71 19.01
N MET A 325 12.25 -2.50 18.72
CA MET A 325 11.37 -3.54 18.17
C MET A 325 11.69 -3.89 16.71
N THR A 326 12.19 -2.93 15.93
CA THR A 326 12.47 -3.10 14.50
C THR A 326 13.91 -3.46 14.19
N GLY A 327 14.86 -3.12 15.08
CA GLY A 327 16.29 -3.28 14.85
C GLY A 327 16.91 -2.22 13.94
N THR A 328 16.16 -1.21 13.51
CA THR A 328 16.65 -0.07 12.72
C THR A 328 16.32 1.26 13.41
N GLN A 329 17.16 2.27 13.22
CA GLN A 329 17.07 3.51 13.98
C GLN A 329 15.88 4.36 13.54
N PHE A 330 15.06 4.76 14.49
CA PHE A 330 14.05 5.81 14.34
C PHE A 330 14.30 6.92 15.37
N THR A 331 13.90 8.14 15.04
CA THR A 331 14.00 9.29 15.95
C THR A 331 12.72 10.12 15.86
N THR A 332 12.43 10.89 16.90
CA THR A 332 11.25 11.75 16.87
C THR A 332 11.49 12.94 15.95
N ALA A 333 10.49 13.33 15.14
CA ALA A 333 10.63 14.47 14.25
C ALA A 333 10.84 15.77 15.05
N PRO A 334 11.83 16.61 14.72
CA PRO A 334 12.13 17.82 15.47
C PRO A 334 11.00 18.86 15.37
N ASN A 335 10.25 18.86 14.26
CA ASN A 335 9.09 19.71 14.07
C ASN A 335 7.86 18.84 13.77
N LYS A 336 6.93 18.77 14.74
CA LYS A 336 5.71 17.98 14.59
C LYS A 336 4.68 18.61 13.66
N PHE A 337 4.74 19.92 13.41
CA PHE A 337 3.82 20.57 12.48
C PHE A 337 4.15 20.19 11.04
N GLU A 338 5.43 20.16 10.68
CA GLU A 338 5.89 19.69 9.36
C GLU A 338 5.51 18.22 9.13
N ALA A 339 5.83 17.35 10.10
CA ALA A 339 5.56 15.92 10.02
C ALA A 339 4.06 15.54 9.92
N LEU A 340 3.15 16.48 10.23
CA LEU A 340 1.70 16.30 10.14
C LEU A 340 1.09 17.01 8.93
N ALA A 341 1.60 18.20 8.57
CA ALA A 341 1.03 19.02 7.52
C ALA A 341 1.53 18.64 6.12
N ALA A 342 2.70 18.00 6.03
CA ALA A 342 3.32 17.60 4.78
C ALA A 342 3.88 16.17 4.87
N HIS A 343 4.15 15.59 3.70
CA HIS A 343 4.76 14.27 3.57
C HIS A 343 5.97 14.34 2.61
N ASP A 344 6.79 15.39 2.75
CA ASP A 344 7.90 15.68 1.85
C ASP A 344 8.98 14.59 1.87
N ALA A 345 9.20 13.96 3.03
CA ALA A 345 10.08 12.80 3.15
C ALA A 345 9.62 11.61 2.27
N ILE A 346 8.31 11.36 2.20
CA ILE A 346 7.72 10.32 1.34
C ILE A 346 7.83 10.72 -0.14
N VAL A 347 7.62 12.01 -0.45
CA VAL A 347 7.79 12.53 -1.82
C VAL A 347 9.24 12.39 -2.28
N GLN A 348 10.21 12.72 -1.43
CA GLN A 348 11.63 12.54 -1.72
C GLN A 348 11.98 11.08 -1.99
N ALA A 349 11.52 10.16 -1.13
CA ALA A 349 11.72 8.72 -1.32
C ALA A 349 11.11 8.24 -2.64
N SER A 350 9.89 8.66 -2.96
CA SER A 350 9.23 8.37 -4.26
C SER A 350 10.04 8.90 -5.45
N GLY A 351 10.66 10.08 -5.34
CA GLY A 351 11.56 10.63 -6.36
C GLY A 351 12.82 9.76 -6.57
N SER A 352 13.43 9.29 -5.49
CA SER A 352 14.56 8.34 -5.55
C SER A 352 14.14 7.03 -6.22
N LEU A 353 12.96 6.49 -5.86
CA LEU A 353 12.41 5.28 -6.49
C LEU A 353 12.10 5.47 -7.98
N THR A 354 11.60 6.64 -8.37
CA THR A 354 11.33 6.99 -9.78
C THR A 354 12.62 7.04 -10.59
N THR A 355 13.69 7.58 -10.00
CA THR A 355 15.02 7.59 -10.63
C THR A 355 15.58 6.19 -10.79
N LEU A 356 15.50 5.36 -9.75
CA LEU A 356 15.90 3.95 -9.80
C LEU A 356 15.08 3.18 -10.85
N ALA A 357 13.77 3.38 -10.91
CA ALA A 357 12.90 2.76 -11.90
C ALA A 357 13.29 3.15 -13.34
N SER A 358 13.69 4.41 -13.56
CA SER A 358 14.15 4.89 -14.86
C SER A 358 15.48 4.23 -15.26
N SER A 359 16.43 4.08 -14.33
CA SER A 359 17.65 3.30 -14.53
C SER A 359 17.31 1.85 -14.88
N LEU A 360 16.51 1.17 -14.07
CA LEU A 360 16.11 -0.23 -14.29
C LEU A 360 15.34 -0.43 -15.61
N PHE A 361 14.60 0.58 -16.06
CA PHE A 361 13.91 0.52 -17.35
C PHE A 361 14.90 0.57 -18.52
N GLN A 362 15.89 1.45 -18.46
CA GLN A 362 16.99 1.50 -19.40
C GLN A 362 17.81 0.20 -19.37
N ASP A 363 18.06 -0.32 -18.16
CA ASP A 363 18.87 -1.51 -17.86
C ASP A 363 18.10 -2.82 -18.11
N ARG A 364 16.80 -2.77 -18.42
CA ARG A 364 16.02 -3.99 -18.60
C ARG A 364 16.74 -4.89 -19.61
N PRO A 365 16.92 -6.18 -19.27
CA PRO A 365 17.14 -7.25 -20.22
C PRO A 365 16.03 -7.39 -21.29
N ARG A 366 15.04 -6.49 -21.28
CA ARG A 366 13.93 -6.36 -22.23
C ARG A 366 14.05 -5.16 -23.18
N HIS A 367 15.00 -4.24 -22.97
CA HIS A 367 15.25 -3.09 -23.85
C HIS A 367 16.70 -2.93 -24.33
N SER A 368 17.67 -3.56 -23.67
CA SER A 368 19.03 -3.70 -24.18
C SER A 368 19.32 -5.15 -24.58
N LEU A 369 19.10 -6.13 -23.69
CA LEU A 369 19.39 -7.53 -23.99
C LEU A 369 18.57 -8.19 -25.12
N PRO A 370 17.30 -7.83 -25.43
CA PRO A 370 16.65 -8.39 -26.61
C PRO A 370 17.09 -7.67 -27.88
N TRP A 371 17.79 -6.55 -27.80
CA TRP A 371 18.41 -5.91 -28.97
C TRP A 371 19.86 -6.34 -29.14
N ILE A 372 20.55 -6.68 -28.05
CA ILE A 372 21.84 -7.40 -28.07
C ILE A 372 21.61 -8.84 -28.55
N TRP A 373 20.47 -9.44 -28.18
CA TRP A 373 20.06 -10.79 -28.57
C TRP A 373 18.65 -10.82 -29.21
N PRO A 374 18.43 -10.20 -30.38
CA PRO A 374 17.11 -10.18 -31.05
C PRO A 374 16.67 -11.54 -31.54
N SER A 375 17.60 -12.49 -31.62
CA SER A 375 17.32 -13.82 -32.08
C SER A 375 18.12 -14.86 -31.32
N MET A 376 17.46 -15.61 -30.44
CA MET A 376 17.69 -17.06 -30.43
C MET A 376 17.14 -17.58 -31.76
N ARG A 377 17.87 -17.39 -32.87
CA ARG A 377 17.64 -18.19 -34.07
C ARG A 377 17.93 -19.62 -33.66
N SER A 378 16.91 -20.45 -33.75
CA SER A 378 16.90 -21.91 -33.60
C SER A 378 18.28 -22.54 -33.84
N TRP A 379 18.93 -22.97 -32.76
CA TRP A 379 19.99 -23.97 -32.88
C TRP A 379 19.31 -25.32 -33.12
N GLY A 380 19.43 -25.85 -34.35
CA GLY A 380 19.42 -27.30 -34.59
C GLY A 380 18.18 -27.95 -35.22
N THR A 381 17.90 -27.66 -36.50
CA THR A 381 17.73 -28.74 -37.48
C THR A 381 18.83 -28.58 -38.53
N CYS A 382 19.99 -29.17 -38.25
CA CYS A 382 20.99 -29.42 -39.26
C CYS A 382 21.32 -30.92 -39.18
N SER A 383 20.63 -31.68 -40.02
CA SER A 383 20.94 -33.05 -40.35
C SER A 383 22.15 -33.08 -41.29
N ALA A 384 23.20 -33.77 -40.87
CA ALA A 384 24.06 -34.61 -41.70
C ALA A 384 24.67 -35.69 -40.81
#